data_AF-A0A9D5Z0M3-F1
#
_entry.id   AF-A0A9D5Z0M3-F1
#
_cell.length_a   1.000
_cell.length_b   1.000
_cell.length_c   1.000
_cell.angle_alpha   90.00
_cell.angle_beta   90.00
_cell.angle_gamma   90.00
#
_symmetry.space_group_name_H-M   'P 1'
#
loop_
_entity.id
_entity.type
_entity.pdbx_description
1 polymer ?
#
loop_
_entity_poly.entity_id
_entity_poly.type
_entity_poly.pdbx_seq_one_letter_code
_entity_poly.pdbx_strand_id
1 'polypeptide(L)'
;MTEYNAHIEWATRSGDDDELVDALVDYHPAVSRGARGHVAAEITLPAESLRQAATTALAIAETGAVRAALDGADVLALEVLPTAEFDQRNGLDPMPELVSVTEAAEELDVSRQAVLQRLESGSLPGTKVGKTWVVQARALEPFKPTA
;
A
#
# COMPACT_ATOMS: atom_id res chain seq x y z
N MET A 1 13.48 -5.39 11.88
CA MET A 1 12.09 -5.31 12.35
C MET A 1 11.29 -4.75 11.18
N THR A 2 10.19 -5.39 10.83
CA THR A 2 9.38 -5.03 9.66
C THR A 2 8.16 -4.25 10.13
N GLU A 3 7.77 -3.20 9.41
CA GLU A 3 6.53 -2.47 9.67
C GLU A 3 5.33 -3.24 9.09
N TYR A 4 4.25 -3.24 9.86
CA TYR A 4 2.97 -3.82 9.49
C TYR A 4 1.87 -2.80 9.65
N ASN A 5 0.91 -2.87 8.73
CA ASN A 5 -0.34 -2.16 8.76
C ASN A 5 -1.43 -3.09 9.28
N ALA A 6 -2.25 -2.59 10.19
CA ALA A 6 -3.39 -3.30 10.73
C ALA A 6 -4.66 -2.46 10.59
N HIS A 7 -5.62 -2.97 9.81
CA HIS A 7 -6.97 -2.45 9.73
C HIS A 7 -7.85 -3.19 10.73
N ILE A 8 -8.43 -2.45 11.66
CA ILE A 8 -9.28 -2.98 12.73
C ILE A 8 -10.68 -2.41 12.54
N GLU A 9 -11.70 -3.26 12.61
CA GLU A 9 -13.11 -2.82 12.69
C GLU A 9 -13.72 -3.29 13.99
N TRP A 10 -14.57 -2.47 14.60
CA TRP A 10 -15.31 -2.80 15.81
C TRP A 10 -16.81 -2.92 15.56
N ALA A 11 -17.50 -3.74 16.34
CA ALA A 11 -18.93 -4.06 16.21
C ALA A 11 -19.86 -2.90 16.67
N THR A 12 -19.46 -1.66 16.44
CA THR A 12 -20.21 -0.43 16.76
C THR A 12 -20.24 0.52 15.57
N ARG A 13 -21.24 1.39 15.52
CA ARG A 13 -21.31 2.54 14.59
C ARG A 13 -21.11 3.89 15.29
N SER A 14 -20.97 3.85 16.61
CA SER A 14 -20.79 5.01 17.49
C SER A 14 -19.53 4.83 18.32
N GLY A 15 -19.01 5.94 18.80
CA GLY A 15 -17.78 6.02 19.57
C GLY A 15 -17.27 7.45 19.52
N ASP A 16 -16.30 7.74 20.36
CA ASP A 16 -15.57 9.00 20.34
C ASP A 16 -14.32 8.82 19.47
N ASP A 17 -14.35 9.40 18.27
CA ASP A 17 -13.27 9.28 17.29
C ASP A 17 -11.99 9.99 17.79
N ASP A 18 -12.12 11.06 18.58
CA ASP A 18 -10.97 11.79 19.13
C ASP A 18 -10.31 10.98 20.27
N GLU A 19 -11.11 10.41 21.18
CA GLU A 19 -10.57 9.51 22.21
C GLU A 19 -9.94 8.25 21.60
N LEU A 20 -10.49 7.73 20.50
CA LEU A 20 -9.91 6.58 19.80
C LEU A 20 -8.55 6.93 19.17
N VAL A 21 -8.43 8.11 18.55
CA VAL A 21 -7.16 8.63 18.03
C VAL A 21 -6.14 8.76 19.16
N ASP A 22 -6.53 9.36 20.30
CA ASP A 22 -5.65 9.52 21.46
C ASP A 22 -5.22 8.16 22.04
N ALA A 23 -6.13 7.19 22.11
CA ALA A 23 -5.84 5.84 22.61
C ALA A 23 -4.86 5.06 21.72
N LEU A 24 -4.78 5.38 20.44
CA LEU A 24 -3.93 4.70 19.45
C LEU A 24 -2.75 5.55 18.98
N VAL A 25 -2.52 6.74 19.57
CA VAL A 25 -1.59 7.77 19.06
C VAL A 25 -0.18 7.25 18.79
N ASP A 26 0.33 6.34 19.61
CA ASP A 26 1.66 5.75 19.48
C ASP A 26 1.84 4.90 18.20
N TYR A 27 0.74 4.55 17.54
CA TYR A 27 0.69 3.73 16.33
C TYR A 27 0.21 4.51 15.09
N HIS A 28 0.25 5.84 15.15
CA HIS A 28 -0.08 6.75 14.04
C HIS A 28 -1.45 6.45 13.41
N PRO A 29 -2.55 6.55 14.20
CA PRO A 29 -3.83 6.01 13.78
C PRO A 29 -4.48 6.86 12.69
N ALA A 30 -5.22 6.20 11.81
CA ALA A 30 -6.20 6.83 10.94
C ALA A 30 -7.58 6.22 11.19
N VAL A 31 -8.45 6.95 11.87
CA VAL A 31 -9.82 6.52 12.15
C VAL A 31 -10.70 6.75 10.91
N SER A 32 -11.54 5.77 10.62
CA SER A 32 -12.43 5.77 9.46
C SER A 32 -13.72 5.00 9.75
N ARG A 33 -14.53 4.78 8.72
CA ARG A 33 -15.75 3.96 8.79
C ARG A 33 -15.67 2.85 7.75
N GLY A 34 -15.87 1.60 8.19
CA GLY A 34 -15.96 0.44 7.32
C GLY A 34 -17.18 0.49 6.39
N ALA A 35 -17.24 -0.40 5.40
CA ALA A 35 -18.25 -0.38 4.34
C ALA A 35 -19.71 -0.42 4.83
N ARG A 36 -19.94 -0.92 6.06
CA ARG A 36 -21.26 -1.02 6.70
C ARG A 36 -21.48 0.03 7.82
N GLY A 37 -20.62 1.04 7.87
CA GLY A 37 -20.65 2.13 8.84
C GLY A 37 -20.06 1.78 10.21
N HIS A 38 -19.35 0.66 10.33
CA HIS A 38 -18.65 0.30 11.56
C HIS A 38 -17.46 1.23 11.81
N VAL A 39 -17.15 1.55 13.06
CA VAL A 39 -15.91 2.26 13.38
C VAL A 39 -14.73 1.40 12.97
N ALA A 40 -13.75 2.01 12.31
CA ALA A 40 -12.54 1.35 11.88
C ALA A 40 -11.32 2.22 12.13
N ALA A 41 -10.15 1.61 12.26
CA ALA A 41 -8.88 2.31 12.36
C ALA A 41 -7.77 1.54 11.65
N GLU A 42 -6.93 2.29 10.94
CA GLU A 42 -5.64 1.81 10.44
C GLU A 42 -4.56 2.22 11.45
N ILE A 43 -3.69 1.28 11.83
CA ILE A 43 -2.52 1.55 12.66
C ILE A 43 -1.26 0.95 12.03
N THR A 44 -0.11 1.53 12.34
CA THR A 44 1.20 0.99 11.92
C THR A 44 1.97 0.53 13.14
N LEU A 45 2.48 -0.70 13.11
CA LEU A 45 3.24 -1.27 14.21
C LEU A 45 4.43 -2.11 13.72
N PRO A 46 5.56 -2.09 14.46
CA PRO A 46 6.71 -2.87 14.11
C PRO A 46 6.62 -4.29 14.70
N ALA A 47 7.01 -5.31 13.92
CA ALA A 47 7.04 -6.70 14.37
C ALA A 47 8.12 -7.54 13.66
N GLU A 48 8.43 -8.71 14.21
CA GLU A 48 9.35 -9.68 13.61
C GLU A 48 8.62 -10.67 12.69
N SER A 49 7.30 -10.78 12.81
CA SER A 49 6.49 -11.67 11.98
C SER A 49 5.03 -11.22 11.90
N LEU A 50 4.32 -11.69 10.87
CA LEU A 50 2.88 -11.47 10.71
C LEU A 50 2.08 -11.99 11.93
N ARG A 51 2.48 -13.14 12.50
CA ARG A 51 1.84 -13.70 13.70
C ARG A 51 1.96 -12.74 14.88
N GLN A 52 3.15 -12.19 15.11
CA GLN A 52 3.38 -11.24 16.18
C GLN A 52 2.58 -9.96 15.93
N ALA A 53 2.64 -9.40 14.71
CA ALA A 53 1.89 -8.21 14.34
C ALA A 53 0.38 -8.38 14.60
N ALA A 54 -0.22 -9.49 14.14
CA ALA A 54 -1.64 -9.77 14.37
C ALA A 54 -1.99 -9.91 15.86
N THR A 55 -1.14 -10.59 16.64
CA THR A 55 -1.38 -10.76 18.08
C THR A 55 -1.27 -9.43 18.82
N THR A 56 -0.27 -8.63 18.49
CA THR A 56 -0.04 -7.30 19.09
C THR A 56 -1.16 -6.33 18.71
N ALA A 57 -1.55 -6.29 17.43
CA ALA A 57 -2.64 -5.42 16.95
C ALA A 57 -3.97 -5.74 17.64
N LEU A 58 -4.29 -7.04 17.79
CA LEU A 58 -5.48 -7.46 18.52
C LEU A 58 -5.42 -7.05 20.00
N ALA A 59 -4.27 -7.22 20.66
CA ALA A 59 -4.11 -6.80 22.05
C ALA A 59 -4.26 -5.28 22.23
N ILE A 60 -3.75 -4.48 21.28
CA ILE A 60 -3.92 -3.01 21.27
C ILE A 60 -5.41 -2.66 21.11
N ALA A 61 -6.10 -3.29 20.17
CA ALA A 61 -7.52 -3.07 19.88
C ALA A 61 -8.46 -3.38 21.06
N GLU A 62 -7.99 -4.19 22.02
CA GLU A 62 -8.74 -4.59 23.21
C GLU A 62 -8.29 -3.87 24.49
N THR A 63 -7.38 -2.92 24.41
CA THR A 63 -6.95 -2.11 25.56
C THR A 63 -8.13 -1.37 26.20
N GLY A 64 -8.02 -1.08 27.50
CA GLY A 64 -9.07 -0.36 28.22
C GLY A 64 -9.39 1.02 27.65
N ALA A 65 -8.40 1.73 27.10
CA ALA A 65 -8.58 3.03 26.46
C ALA A 65 -9.41 2.92 25.17
N VAL A 66 -9.03 1.99 24.26
CA VAL A 66 -9.80 1.73 23.03
C VAL A 66 -11.22 1.27 23.36
N ARG A 67 -11.36 0.36 24.32
CA ARG A 67 -12.68 -0.12 24.76
C ARG A 67 -13.52 1.00 25.35
N ALA A 68 -12.93 1.95 26.09
CA ALA A 68 -13.66 3.10 26.63
C ALA A 68 -14.17 4.02 25.51
N ALA A 69 -13.31 4.36 24.55
CA ALA A 69 -13.67 5.21 23.40
C ALA A 69 -14.81 4.64 22.54
N LEU A 70 -15.02 3.32 22.59
CA LEU A 70 -15.97 2.57 21.78
C LEU A 70 -17.09 1.91 22.57
N ASP A 71 -17.41 2.41 23.77
CA ASP A 71 -18.49 1.90 24.64
C ASP A 71 -18.41 0.37 24.89
N GLY A 72 -17.19 -0.17 24.92
CA GLY A 72 -16.90 -1.59 25.14
C GLY A 72 -17.19 -2.49 23.94
N ALA A 73 -17.30 -1.94 22.72
CA ALA A 73 -17.52 -2.73 21.51
C ALA A 73 -16.43 -3.78 21.27
N ASP A 74 -16.85 -4.96 20.80
CA ASP A 74 -15.93 -6.04 20.46
C ASP A 74 -15.29 -5.81 19.07
N VAL A 75 -14.08 -6.34 18.89
CA VAL A 75 -13.42 -6.37 17.59
C VAL A 75 -14.25 -7.23 16.64
N LEU A 76 -14.64 -6.66 15.51
CA LEU A 76 -15.43 -7.29 14.46
C LEU A 76 -14.53 -7.92 13.39
N ALA A 77 -13.45 -7.25 13.02
CA ALA A 77 -12.50 -7.70 12.02
C ALA A 77 -11.09 -7.17 12.29
N LEU A 78 -10.09 -7.93 11.85
CA LEU A 78 -8.69 -7.56 11.86
C LEU A 78 -8.05 -8.07 10.57
N GLU A 79 -7.49 -7.16 9.78
CA GLU A 79 -6.60 -7.49 8.67
C GLU A 79 -5.21 -6.94 8.98
N VAL A 80 -4.18 -7.76 8.80
CA VAL A 80 -2.78 -7.34 9.02
C VAL A 80 -1.96 -7.73 7.81
N LEU A 81 -1.12 -6.81 7.37
CA LEU A 81 -0.27 -6.96 6.20
C LEU A 81 1.05 -6.20 6.40
N PRO A 82 2.16 -6.63 5.77
CA PRO A 82 3.37 -5.81 5.72
C PRO A 82 3.06 -4.45 5.08
N THR A 83 3.66 -3.37 5.58
CA THR A 83 3.41 -2.00 5.06
C THR A 83 3.64 -1.88 3.56
N ALA A 84 4.66 -2.55 3.01
CA ALA A 84 4.89 -2.55 1.56
C ALA A 84 3.75 -3.19 0.73
N GLU A 85 3.03 -4.17 1.28
CA GLU A 85 1.84 -4.74 0.62
C GLU A 85 0.64 -3.80 0.77
N PHE A 86 0.54 -3.11 1.91
CA PHE A 86 -0.50 -2.10 2.14
C PHE A 86 -0.36 -0.95 1.16
N ASP A 87 0.86 -0.43 0.99
CA ASP A 87 1.16 0.66 0.08
C ASP A 87 0.83 0.29 -1.37
N GLN A 88 1.22 -0.92 -1.81
CA GLN A 88 0.86 -1.47 -3.12
C GLN A 88 -0.66 -1.46 -3.35
N ARG A 89 -1.44 -1.98 -2.39
CA ARG A 89 -2.90 -2.07 -2.51
C ARG A 89 -3.58 -0.70 -2.57
N ASN A 90 -3.02 0.28 -1.87
CA ASN A 90 -3.54 1.64 -1.81
C ASN A 90 -2.97 2.55 -2.90
N GLY A 91 -2.11 2.03 -3.79
CA GLY A 91 -1.44 2.83 -4.83
C GLY A 91 -0.52 3.91 -4.25
N LEU A 92 -0.05 3.69 -3.02
CA LEU A 92 0.92 4.54 -2.32
C LEU A 92 2.37 4.14 -2.63
N ASP A 93 2.54 3.01 -3.34
CA ASP A 93 3.82 2.61 -3.89
C ASP A 93 4.46 3.75 -4.69
N PRO A 94 5.78 3.98 -4.53
CA PRO A 94 6.48 4.93 -5.37
C PRO A 94 6.24 4.55 -6.83
N MET A 95 5.82 5.54 -7.63
CA MET A 95 5.64 5.38 -9.08
C MET A 95 6.84 4.57 -9.61
N PRO A 96 6.61 3.42 -10.27
CA PRO A 96 7.71 2.58 -10.74
C PRO A 96 8.63 3.43 -11.60
N GLU A 97 9.92 3.11 -11.62
CA GLU A 97 10.86 3.85 -12.46
C GLU A 97 10.37 3.82 -13.91
N LEU A 98 10.03 5.01 -14.42
CA LEU A 98 9.55 5.21 -15.77
C LEU A 98 10.67 5.85 -16.57
N VAL A 99 10.99 5.25 -17.70
CA VAL A 99 11.93 5.78 -18.65
C VAL A 99 11.20 6.28 -19.90
N SER A 100 11.73 7.35 -20.48
CA SER A 100 11.31 7.86 -21.76
C SER A 100 11.74 6.92 -22.89
N VAL A 101 11.19 7.15 -24.09
CA VAL A 101 11.60 6.43 -25.31
C VAL A 101 13.10 6.59 -25.60
N THR A 102 13.69 7.74 -25.26
CA THR A 102 15.11 7.99 -25.51
C THR A 102 15.98 7.18 -24.56
N GLU A 103 15.68 7.20 -23.26
CA GLU A 103 16.39 6.40 -22.25
C GLU A 103 16.24 4.89 -22.51
N ALA A 104 15.04 4.44 -22.88
CA ALA A 104 14.81 3.05 -23.30
C ALA A 104 15.63 2.66 -24.54
N ALA A 105 15.90 3.61 -25.44
CA ALA A 105 16.70 3.35 -26.64
C ALA A 105 18.18 3.17 -26.29
N GLU A 106 18.69 4.00 -25.37
CA GLU A 106 20.04 3.91 -24.82
C GLU A 106 20.23 2.59 -24.08
N GLU A 107 19.28 2.21 -23.24
CA GLU A 107 19.36 0.98 -22.42
C GLU A 107 19.25 -0.31 -23.25
N LEU A 108 18.50 -0.27 -24.36
CA LEU A 108 18.36 -1.40 -25.28
C LEU A 108 19.39 -1.42 -26.41
N ASP A 109 20.27 -0.42 -26.49
CA ASP A 109 21.21 -0.21 -27.60
C ASP A 109 20.53 -0.25 -28.99
N VAL A 110 19.41 0.48 -29.13
CA VAL A 110 18.66 0.60 -30.39
C VAL A 110 18.31 2.05 -30.69
N SER A 111 17.81 2.32 -31.90
CA SER A 111 17.33 3.66 -32.22
C SER A 111 16.00 3.97 -31.51
N ARG A 112 15.78 5.26 -31.18
CA ARG A 112 14.50 5.76 -30.67
C ARG A 112 13.30 5.37 -31.54
N GLN A 113 13.47 5.35 -32.86
CA GLN A 113 12.41 4.95 -33.79
C GLN A 113 12.09 3.45 -33.67
N ALA A 114 13.08 2.60 -33.43
CA ALA A 114 12.86 1.17 -33.19
C ALA A 114 12.05 0.94 -31.91
N VAL A 115 12.33 1.69 -30.83
CA VAL A 115 11.54 1.63 -29.60
C VAL A 115 10.09 2.05 -29.85
N LEU A 116 9.85 3.15 -30.58
CA LEU A 116 8.49 3.58 -30.93
C LEU A 116 7.73 2.52 -31.72
N GLN A 117 8.38 1.89 -32.72
CA GLN A 117 7.76 0.80 -33.48
C GLN A 117 7.41 -0.40 -32.60
N ARG A 118 8.26 -0.74 -31.62
CA ARG A 118 7.99 -1.83 -30.68
C ARG A 118 6.82 -1.50 -29.74
N LEU A 119 6.72 -0.25 -29.29
CA LEU A 119 5.60 0.23 -28.48
C LEU A 119 4.29 0.24 -29.26
N GLU A 120 4.30 0.75 -30.50
CA GLU A 120 3.13 0.80 -31.37
C GLU A 120 2.65 -0.59 -31.79
N SER A 121 3.59 -1.53 -32.01
CA SER A 121 3.25 -2.93 -32.31
C SER A 121 2.88 -3.75 -31.08
N GLY A 122 3.09 -3.23 -29.87
CA GLY A 122 2.87 -3.94 -28.60
C GLY A 122 3.93 -5.00 -28.26
N SER A 123 5.02 -5.07 -29.02
CA SER A 123 6.14 -5.99 -28.74
C SER A 123 7.06 -5.50 -27.61
N LEU A 124 6.97 -4.21 -27.26
CA LEU A 124 7.51 -3.66 -26.03
C LEU A 124 6.35 -3.08 -25.20
N PRO A 125 6.17 -3.48 -23.93
CA PRO A 125 5.10 -2.94 -23.11
C PRO A 125 5.42 -1.50 -22.68
N GLY A 126 4.46 -0.60 -22.85
CA GLY A 126 4.54 0.79 -22.42
C GLY A 126 3.17 1.46 -22.48
N THR A 127 3.07 2.67 -21.93
CA THR A 127 1.81 3.42 -21.88
C THR A 127 1.99 4.79 -22.50
N LYS A 128 1.03 5.21 -23.32
CA LYS A 128 1.02 6.56 -23.88
C LYS A 128 0.33 7.52 -22.92
N VAL A 129 1.10 8.46 -22.37
CA VAL A 129 0.62 9.50 -21.45
C VAL A 129 0.68 10.83 -22.20
N GLY A 130 -0.49 11.35 -22.58
CA GLY A 130 -0.60 12.51 -23.46
C GLY A 130 0.02 12.25 -24.83
N LYS A 131 1.09 12.99 -25.17
CA LYS A 131 1.81 12.85 -26.46
C LYS A 131 3.05 11.95 -26.36
N THR A 132 3.40 11.50 -25.16
CA THR A 132 4.67 10.80 -24.88
C THR A 132 4.40 9.36 -24.50
N TRP A 133 5.32 8.46 -24.82
CA TRP A 133 5.33 7.10 -24.31
C TRP A 133 6.22 7.02 -23.08
N VAL A 134 5.74 6.32 -22.06
CA VAL A 134 6.50 5.93 -20.88
C VAL A 134 6.60 4.41 -20.81
N VAL A 135 7.76 3.93 -20.42
CA VAL A 135 8.06 2.50 -20.28
C VAL A 135 8.53 2.27 -18.85
N GLN A 136 8.04 1.22 -18.18
CA GLN A 136 8.61 0.84 -16.89
C GLN A 136 10.02 0.29 -17.11
N ALA A 137 11.04 0.77 -16.39
CA ALA A 137 12.43 0.36 -16.59
C ALA A 137 12.59 -1.18 -16.54
N ARG A 138 11.94 -1.84 -15.56
CA ARG A 138 11.91 -3.31 -15.43
C ARG A 138 11.38 -4.06 -16.65
N ALA A 139 10.56 -3.41 -17.48
CA ALA A 139 10.02 -4.01 -18.69
C ALA A 139 11.06 -4.15 -19.81
N LEU A 140 12.19 -3.45 -19.71
CA LEU A 140 13.28 -3.51 -20.67
C LEU A 140 14.21 -4.69 -20.42
N GLU A 141 14.28 -5.21 -19.19
CA GLU A 141 15.16 -6.32 -18.78
C GLU A 141 15.14 -7.52 -19.75
N PRO A 142 13.97 -8.06 -20.18
CA PRO A 142 13.94 -9.20 -21.08
C PRO A 142 14.44 -8.90 -22.51
N PHE A 143 14.60 -7.63 -22.85
CA PHE A 143 14.98 -7.14 -24.19
C PHE A 143 16.41 -6.60 -24.24
N LYS A 144 17.10 -6.51 -23.08
CA LYS A 144 18.50 -6.10 -23.03
C LYS A 144 19.37 -7.12 -23.79
N PRO A 145 20.34 -6.67 -24.59
CA PRO A 145 21.29 -7.59 -25.20
C PRO A 145 22.05 -8.36 -24.10
N THR A 146 22.08 -9.69 -24.21
CA THR A 146 22.89 -10.52 -23.31
C THR A 146 24.37 -10.14 -23.50
N ALA A 147 25.04 -9.77 -22.41
CA ALA A 147 26.47 -9.51 -22.39
C ALA A 147 27.31 -10.74 -22.79
#